data_AF-A0A7C5NG45-F1
#
_entry.id   AF-A0A7C5NG45-F1
#
_cell.length_a   1.000
_cell.length_b   1.000
_cell.length_c   1.000
_cell.angle_alpha   90.00
_cell.angle_beta   90.00
_cell.angle_gamma   90.00
#
_symmetry.space_group_name_H-M   'P 1'
#
loop_
_entity.id
_entity.type
_entity.pdbx_description
1 polymer ?
#
loop_
_entity_poly.entity_id
_entity_poly.type
_entity_poly.pdbx_seq_one_letter_code
_entity_poly.pdbx_strand_id
1 'polypeptide(L)'
;MTRKTLDITPENKCSFCHGAKCCTYFTERLETPRSMHDFDHLLWQISHRDVRIYKDEDGWYLLVEAPCLHLQKNGRCGIYETRPTVCREHSNDYCEYDAPAEEGFELYFDGYEALLKYCRKRFKTWDKRMARRDGG
;
A
#
# COMPACT_ATOMS: atom_id res chain seq x y z
N MET A 1 36.88 23.94 -4.95
CA MET A 1 35.66 23.68 -5.75
C MET A 1 34.49 23.60 -4.78
N THR A 2 33.69 24.66 -4.71
CA THR A 2 32.53 24.74 -3.81
C THR A 2 31.50 23.73 -4.30
N ARG A 3 31.24 22.66 -3.51
CA ARG A 3 30.10 21.78 -3.74
C ARG A 3 28.84 22.64 -3.60
N LYS A 4 28.23 22.98 -4.73
CA LYS A 4 26.90 23.59 -4.76
C LYS A 4 25.94 22.50 -4.29
N THR A 5 25.42 22.61 -3.08
CA THR A 5 24.32 21.77 -2.61
C THR A 5 23.14 22.06 -3.52
N LEU A 6 22.75 21.08 -4.33
CA LEU A 6 21.51 21.12 -5.09
C LEU A 6 20.36 21.05 -4.11
N ASP A 7 19.46 22.02 -4.18
CA ASP A 7 18.23 22.01 -3.40
C ASP A 7 17.23 21.06 -4.08
N ILE A 8 16.65 20.16 -3.30
CA ILE A 8 15.68 19.18 -3.81
C ILE A 8 14.28 19.78 -3.64
N THR A 9 13.61 20.01 -4.77
CA THR A 9 12.27 20.61 -4.85
C THR A 9 11.29 19.59 -5.43
N PRO A 10 9.96 19.76 -5.26
CA PRO A 10 8.97 18.87 -5.90
C PRO A 10 9.19 18.68 -7.41
N GLU A 11 9.62 19.71 -8.13
CA GLU A 11 9.86 19.65 -9.58
C GLU A 11 11.03 18.73 -9.97
N ASN A 12 12.04 18.58 -9.09
CA ASN A 12 13.24 17.80 -9.37
C ASN A 12 13.35 16.49 -8.57
N LYS A 13 12.62 16.35 -7.46
CA LYS A 13 12.72 15.27 -6.47
C LYS A 13 12.59 13.88 -7.09
N CYS A 14 11.63 13.68 -7.98
CA CYS A 14 11.44 12.38 -8.63
C CYS A 14 12.68 11.93 -9.43
N SER A 15 13.50 12.86 -9.95
CA SER A 15 14.74 12.52 -10.66
C SER A 15 15.85 12.01 -9.73
N PHE A 16 15.74 12.27 -8.42
CA PHE A 16 16.65 11.77 -7.38
C PHE A 16 16.11 10.50 -6.69
N CYS A 17 14.84 10.15 -6.92
CA CYS A 17 14.24 8.92 -6.41
C CYS A 17 14.63 7.71 -7.29
N HIS A 18 15.85 7.21 -7.12
CA HIS A 18 16.40 6.10 -7.93
C HIS A 18 15.57 4.80 -7.87
N GLY A 19 14.82 4.58 -6.80
CA GLY A 19 13.94 3.41 -6.66
C GLY A 19 12.58 3.56 -7.31
N ALA A 20 12.19 4.78 -7.74
CA ALA A 20 10.85 5.09 -8.21
C ALA A 20 9.75 4.44 -7.35
N LYS A 21 9.86 4.60 -6.02
CA LYS A 21 9.10 3.84 -5.01
C LYS A 21 7.58 3.82 -5.29
N CYS A 22 7.00 4.96 -5.66
CA CYS A 22 5.58 5.08 -5.99
C CYS A 22 5.14 4.30 -7.26
N CYS A 23 6.08 3.77 -8.04
CA CYS A 23 5.82 2.94 -9.23
C CYS A 23 6.13 1.45 -9.00
N THR A 24 6.52 1.04 -7.79
CA THR A 24 6.84 -0.37 -7.48
C THR A 24 5.66 -1.14 -6.87
N TYR A 25 4.58 -0.44 -6.55
CA TYR A 25 3.34 -1.00 -6.01
C TYR A 25 2.15 -0.13 -6.42
N PHE A 26 0.93 -0.61 -6.17
CA PHE A 26 -0.27 0.23 -6.20
C PHE A 26 -1.11 -0.03 -4.95
N THR A 27 -1.98 0.92 -4.63
CA THR A 27 -2.95 0.79 -3.53
C THR A 27 -4.37 0.94 -4.04
N GLU A 28 -5.28 0.21 -3.41
CA GLU A 28 -6.72 0.31 -3.65
C GLU A 28 -7.41 0.59 -2.33
N ARG A 29 -8.28 1.59 -2.31
CA ARG A 29 -9.04 1.92 -1.11
C ARG A 29 -10.07 0.84 -0.85
N LEU A 30 -10.08 0.33 0.37
CA LEU A 30 -11.05 -0.65 0.85
C LEU A 30 -12.18 0.07 1.60
N GLU A 31 -13.39 -0.46 1.48
CA GLU A 31 -14.43 -0.14 2.44
C GLU A 31 -13.96 -0.50 3.85
N THR A 32 -14.29 0.33 4.84
CA THR A 32 -13.81 0.08 6.20
C THR A 32 -14.42 -1.22 6.75
N PRO A 33 -13.62 -2.25 7.08
CA PRO A 33 -14.13 -3.52 7.56
C PRO A 33 -14.78 -3.35 8.94
N ARG A 34 -16.05 -3.76 9.07
CA ARG A 34 -16.84 -3.63 10.31
C ARG A 34 -17.21 -4.98 10.91
N SER A 35 -17.36 -6.02 10.08
CA SER A 35 -17.87 -7.33 10.46
C SER A 35 -16.82 -8.44 10.41
N MET A 36 -17.08 -9.57 11.08
CA MET A 36 -16.20 -10.74 10.97
C MET A 36 -16.11 -11.28 9.53
N HIS A 37 -17.19 -11.12 8.74
CA HIS A 37 -17.22 -11.51 7.34
C HIS A 37 -16.28 -10.63 6.50
N ASP A 38 -16.26 -9.32 6.75
CA ASP A 38 -15.38 -8.38 6.05
C ASP A 38 -13.91 -8.75 6.31
N PHE A 39 -13.57 -9.07 7.57
CA PHE A 39 -12.21 -9.51 7.92
C PHE A 39 -11.87 -10.89 7.36
N ASP A 40 -12.82 -11.81 7.20
CA ASP A 40 -12.61 -13.05 6.45
C ASP A 40 -12.32 -12.78 4.97
N HIS A 41 -12.99 -11.79 4.38
CA HIS A 41 -12.71 -11.36 3.00
C HIS A 41 -11.29 -10.75 2.88
N LEU A 42 -10.88 -9.92 3.84
CA LEU A 42 -9.51 -9.40 3.89
C LEU A 42 -8.45 -10.50 4.06
N LEU A 43 -8.74 -11.53 4.87
CA LEU A 43 -7.85 -12.68 5.00
C LEU A 43 -7.69 -13.44 3.68
N TRP A 44 -8.76 -13.58 2.90
CA TRP A 44 -8.67 -14.16 1.55
C TRP A 44 -7.79 -13.30 0.63
N GLN A 45 -7.96 -11.97 0.64
CA GLN A 45 -7.14 -11.07 -0.19
C GLN A 45 -5.66 -11.15 0.18
N ILE A 46 -5.30 -10.99 1.47
CA ILE A 46 -3.91 -10.97 1.95
C ILE A 46 -3.22 -12.34 1.89
N SER A 47 -3.96 -13.42 1.59
CA SER A 47 -3.38 -14.75 1.35
C SER A 47 -2.67 -14.88 0.00
N HIS A 48 -2.81 -13.89 -0.88
CA HIS A 48 -2.12 -13.87 -2.17
C HIS A 48 -0.71 -13.29 -2.03
N ARG A 49 0.18 -13.69 -2.94
CA ARG A 49 1.56 -13.21 -2.95
C ARG A 49 1.59 -11.69 -3.12
N ASP A 50 2.53 -11.05 -2.42
CA ASP A 50 2.84 -9.62 -2.60
C ASP A 50 1.66 -8.69 -2.26
N VAL A 51 0.73 -9.17 -1.42
CA VAL A 51 -0.39 -8.39 -0.90
C VAL A 51 -0.15 -8.03 0.56
N ARG A 52 -0.37 -6.77 0.88
CA ARG A 52 -0.37 -6.19 2.23
C ARG A 52 -1.68 -5.45 2.45
N ILE A 53 -2.04 -5.24 3.71
CA ILE A 53 -3.18 -4.42 4.08
C ILE A 53 -2.71 -3.41 5.12
N TYR A 54 -3.11 -2.15 4.97
CA TYR A 54 -2.80 -1.13 5.95
C TYR A 54 -4.01 -0.23 6.21
N LYS A 55 -3.93 0.50 7.32
CA LYS A 55 -4.86 1.57 7.67
C LYS A 55 -4.03 2.82 8.00
N ASP A 56 -4.41 3.95 7.44
CA ASP A 56 -3.90 5.28 7.79
C ASP A 56 -5.08 6.19 8.21
N GLU A 57 -4.86 7.51 8.23
CA GLU A 57 -5.90 8.49 8.57
C GLU A 57 -7.07 8.53 7.56
N ASP A 58 -6.84 8.19 6.29
CA ASP A 58 -7.82 8.27 5.20
C ASP A 58 -8.67 7.01 5.04
N GLY A 59 -8.20 5.87 5.56
CA GLY A 59 -8.98 4.64 5.60
C GLY A 59 -8.15 3.37 5.56
N TRP A 60 -8.78 2.31 5.02
CA TRP A 60 -8.15 1.01 4.82
C TRP A 60 -7.75 0.86 3.37
N TYR A 61 -6.62 0.21 3.14
CA TYR A 61 -6.08 0.04 1.81
C TYR A 61 -5.52 -1.37 1.64
N LEU A 62 -5.72 -1.89 0.43
CA LEU A 62 -4.94 -2.98 -0.11
C LEU A 62 -3.69 -2.40 -0.73
N LEU A 63 -2.53 -2.98 -0.46
CA LEU A 63 -1.29 -2.68 -1.16
C LEU A 63 -0.82 -3.92 -1.89
N VAL A 64 -0.54 -3.78 -3.18
CA VAL A 64 -0.04 -4.87 -4.02
C VAL A 64 1.33 -4.49 -4.56
N GLU A 65 2.36 -5.23 -4.17
CA GLU A 65 3.74 -5.04 -4.60
C GLU A 65 3.92 -5.57 -6.03
N ALA A 66 3.38 -4.84 -6.99
CA ALA A 66 3.44 -5.13 -8.42
C ALA A 66 4.08 -3.96 -9.18
N PRO A 67 5.36 -4.08 -9.58
CA PRO A 67 6.05 -3.02 -10.30
C PRO A 67 5.34 -2.65 -11.61
N CYS A 68 5.19 -1.35 -11.84
CA CYS A 68 4.55 -0.83 -13.04
C CYS A 68 5.29 -1.30 -14.31
N LEU A 69 4.56 -1.86 -15.26
CA LEU A 69 5.11 -2.37 -16.52
C LEU A 69 5.78 -1.28 -17.39
N HIS A 70 5.48 -0.01 -17.12
CA HIS A 70 6.05 1.13 -17.83
C HIS A 70 7.23 1.79 -17.10
N LEU A 71 7.65 1.26 -15.94
CA LEU A 71 8.81 1.77 -15.22
C LEU A 71 10.11 1.39 -15.96
N GLN A 72 10.87 2.41 -16.36
CA GLN A 72 12.15 2.24 -17.05
C GLN A 72 13.30 2.06 -16.07
N LYS A 73 14.43 1.51 -16.54
CA LYS A 73 15.65 1.28 -15.74
C LYS A 73 16.24 2.55 -15.10
N ASN A 74 15.92 3.73 -15.65
CA ASN A 74 16.36 5.02 -15.13
C ASN A 74 15.37 5.65 -14.14
N GLY A 75 14.36 4.90 -13.68
CA GLY A 75 13.33 5.38 -12.75
C GLY A 75 12.25 6.25 -13.40
N ARG A 76 12.24 6.39 -14.73
CA ARG A 76 11.25 7.23 -15.44
C ARG A 76 10.09 6.40 -15.99
N CYS A 77 8.93 7.04 -16.15
CA CYS A 77 7.77 6.43 -16.77
C CYS A 77 7.89 6.43 -18.30
N GLY A 78 7.77 5.26 -18.93
CA GLY A 78 7.84 5.09 -20.38
C GLY A 78 6.62 5.60 -21.14
N ILE A 79 5.52 5.90 -20.46
CA ILE A 79 4.29 6.46 -21.03
C ILE A 79 3.93 7.81 -20.39
N TYR A 80 4.93 8.61 -19.99
CA TYR A 80 4.71 9.82 -19.19
C TYR A 80 3.64 10.76 -19.76
N GLU A 81 3.62 10.98 -21.07
CA GLU A 81 2.66 11.85 -21.76
C GLU A 81 1.25 11.27 -21.87
N THR A 82 1.10 9.95 -21.83
CA THR A 82 -0.18 9.23 -21.96
C THR A 82 -0.58 8.49 -20.68
N ARG A 83 0.07 8.80 -19.56
CA ARG A 83 -0.19 8.17 -18.26
C ARG A 83 -1.66 8.34 -17.82
N PRO A 84 -2.22 7.39 -17.05
CA PRO A 84 -3.56 7.50 -16.49
C PRO A 84 -3.72 8.73 -15.59
N THR A 85 -4.96 9.20 -15.42
CA THR A 85 -5.29 10.39 -14.61
C THR A 85 -4.75 10.30 -13.19
N VAL A 86 -4.89 9.16 -12.51
CA VAL A 86 -4.36 8.96 -11.15
C VAL A 86 -2.84 9.20 -11.06
N CYS A 87 -2.07 8.84 -12.10
CA CYS A 87 -0.64 9.12 -12.16
C CYS A 87 -0.32 10.59 -12.51
N ARG A 88 -1.27 11.34 -13.07
CA ARG A 88 -1.12 12.78 -13.34
C ARG A 88 -1.40 13.62 -12.11
N GLU A 89 -2.38 13.19 -11.32
CA GLU A 89 -2.85 13.86 -10.11
C GLU A 89 -2.00 13.54 -8.88
N HIS A 90 -1.12 12.53 -8.97
CA HIS A 90 -0.17 12.22 -7.90
C HIS A 90 0.74 13.42 -7.59
N SER A 91 0.60 13.97 -6.39
CA SER A 91 1.54 14.95 -5.83
C SER A 91 2.74 14.24 -5.24
N ASN A 92 3.90 14.87 -5.38
CA ASN A 92 5.13 14.48 -4.71
C ASN A 92 5.56 15.55 -3.69
N ASP A 93 4.67 16.39 -3.17
CA ASP A 93 5.04 17.39 -2.16
C ASP A 93 5.63 16.72 -0.91
N TYR A 94 5.01 15.60 -0.48
CA TYR A 94 5.54 14.69 0.53
C TYR A 94 5.32 13.24 0.06
N CYS A 95 6.39 12.45 -0.08
CA CYS A 95 6.32 11.07 -0.55
C CYS A 95 7.38 10.17 0.12
N GLU A 96 7.47 8.90 -0.28
CA GLU A 96 8.36 7.92 0.35
C GLU A 96 9.86 8.19 0.16
N TYR A 97 10.20 9.21 -0.64
CA TYR A 97 11.54 9.76 -0.68
C TYR A 97 11.88 10.52 0.61
N ASP A 98 10.92 11.22 1.19
CA ASP A 98 11.09 12.10 2.34
C ASP A 98 11.04 11.33 3.67
N ALA A 99 10.13 10.35 3.78
CA ALA A 99 10.03 9.43 4.92
C ALA A 99 9.39 8.09 4.50
N PRO A 100 9.65 6.97 5.20
CA PRO A 100 8.94 5.71 4.96
C PRO A 100 7.41 5.86 5.09
N ALA A 101 6.64 5.22 4.21
CA ALA A 101 5.17 5.28 4.25
C ALA A 101 4.62 4.70 5.56
N GLU A 102 5.34 3.75 6.14
CA GLU A 102 4.99 3.04 7.37
C GLU A 102 4.89 3.97 8.59
N GLU A 103 5.52 5.14 8.56
CA GLU A 103 5.40 6.14 9.63
C GLU A 103 3.97 6.75 9.70
N GLY A 104 3.22 6.72 8.59
CA GLY A 104 1.83 7.17 8.54
C GLY A 104 0.79 6.08 8.84
N PHE A 105 1.19 4.82 9.01
CA PHE A 105 0.26 3.72 9.19
C PHE A 105 -0.20 3.59 10.65
N GLU A 106 -1.51 3.61 10.87
CA GLU A 106 -2.12 3.23 12.14
C GLU A 106 -2.12 1.70 12.35
N LEU A 107 -2.32 0.95 11.25
CA LEU A 107 -2.27 -0.50 11.22
C LEU A 107 -1.53 -0.94 9.96
N TYR A 108 -0.69 -1.97 10.07
CA TYR A 108 -0.01 -2.59 8.95
C TYR A 108 -0.01 -4.11 9.12
N PHE A 109 -0.38 -4.82 8.07
CA PHE A 109 -0.43 -6.28 8.00
C PHE A 109 0.42 -6.75 6.84
N ASP A 110 1.56 -7.35 7.18
CA ASP A 110 2.52 -7.87 6.21
C ASP A 110 2.16 -9.26 5.66
N GLY A 111 1.08 -9.85 6.15
CA GLY A 111 0.61 -11.14 5.69
C GLY A 111 -0.55 -11.69 6.52
N TYR A 112 -0.97 -12.90 6.14
CA TYR A 112 -2.09 -13.61 6.73
C TYR A 112 -2.03 -13.69 8.26
N GLU A 113 -0.88 -14.09 8.82
CA GLU A 113 -0.74 -14.30 10.26
C GLU A 113 -0.87 -13.00 11.07
N ALA A 114 -0.35 -11.89 10.55
CA ALA A 114 -0.48 -10.58 11.19
C ALA A 114 -1.94 -10.13 11.25
N LEU A 115 -2.67 -10.27 10.13
CA LEU A 115 -4.10 -9.93 10.09
C LEU A 115 -4.93 -10.90 10.93
N LEU A 116 -4.64 -12.21 10.91
CA LEU A 116 -5.34 -13.21 11.72
C LEU A 116 -5.19 -12.93 13.21
N LYS A 117 -3.98 -12.58 13.66
CA LYS A 117 -3.72 -12.17 15.05
C LYS A 117 -4.57 -10.96 15.44
N TYR A 118 -4.68 -9.96 14.56
CA TYR A 118 -5.55 -8.81 14.77
C TYR A 118 -7.04 -9.22 14.87
N CYS A 119 -7.50 -10.08 13.96
CA CYS A 119 -8.88 -10.57 13.95
C CYS A 119 -9.24 -11.30 15.25
N ARG A 120 -8.38 -12.20 15.74
CA ARG A 120 -8.55 -12.90 17.01
C ARG A 120 -8.57 -11.96 18.22
N LYS A 121 -7.75 -10.90 18.20
CA LYS A 121 -7.76 -9.86 19.25
C LYS A 121 -9.05 -9.03 19.21
N ARG A 122 -9.51 -8.68 18.02
CA ARG A 122 -10.69 -7.83 17.79
C ARG A 122 -12.00 -8.55 18.09
N PHE A 123 -12.13 -9.81 17.67
CA PHE A 123 -13.36 -10.59 17.78
C PHE A 123 -13.18 -11.80 18.69
N LYS A 124 -13.73 -11.76 19.91
CA LYS A 124 -13.59 -12.84 20.90
C LYS A 124 -14.12 -14.21 20.41
N THR A 125 -15.04 -14.22 19.45
CA THR A 125 -15.63 -15.43 18.87
C THR A 125 -15.05 -15.77 17.51
N TRP A 126 -13.88 -15.22 17.14
CA TRP A 126 -13.26 -15.42 15.83
C TRP A 126 -13.20 -16.89 15.42
N ASP A 127 -12.57 -17.74 16.22
CA ASP A 127 -12.38 -19.15 15.87
C ASP A 127 -13.68 -19.98 15.95
N LYS A 128 -14.75 -19.44 16.55
CA LYS A 128 -16.08 -20.09 16.60
C LYS A 128 -16.93 -19.82 15.35
N ARG A 129 -16.49 -18.96 14.44
CA ARG A 129 -17.29 -18.56 13.26
C ARG A 129 -17.44 -19.67 12.22
N MET A 130 -16.45 -20.55 12.11
CA MET A 130 -16.47 -21.67 11.15
C MET A 130 -17.41 -22.79 11.58
N ALA A 131 -17.57 -23.02 12.89
CA ALA A 131 -18.46 -24.04 13.43
C ALA A 131 -19.96 -23.83 13.06
N ARG A 132 -20.35 -22.64 12.59
CA ARG A 132 -21.71 -22.36 12.12
C ARG A 132 -21.93 -22.65 10.63
N ARG A 133 -20.86 -22.86 9.84
CA ARG A 133 -20.95 -23.08 8.38
C ARG A 133 -20.86 -24.54 7.98
N ASP A 134 -20.19 -25.37 8.78
CA ASP A 134 -19.94 -26.79 8.45
C ASP A 134 -21.02 -27.75 8.96
N GLY A 135 -22.14 -27.22 9.48
CA GLY A 135 -23.29 -27.99 9.98
C GLY A 135 -24.46 -28.04 8.98
N GLY A 136 -24.17 -28.33 7.72
CA GLY A 136 -25.15 -28.63 6.67
C GLY A 136 -25.27 -30.12 6.44
#